data_AF-A0A3M1NXZ0-F1
#
_entry.id   AF-A0A3M1NXZ0-F1
#
_cell.length_a   1.000
_cell.length_b   1.000
_cell.length_c   1.000
_cell.angle_alpha   90.00
_cell.angle_beta   90.00
_cell.angle_gamma   90.00
#
_symmetry.space_group_name_H-M   'P 1'
#
loop_
_entity.id
_entity.type
_entity.pdbx_description
1 polymer ?
#
loop_
_entity_poly.entity_id
_entity_poly.type
_entity_poly.pdbx_seq_one_letter_code
_entity_poly.pdbx_strand_id
1 'polypeptide(L)'
;SLGFRVQGTEGLWMDLNDGIYLEGRSPAHRWEPAGPYLERYDHPLWKTYADRAEGAGHGGMDFFVLHAFVEAVRRREAPVLDVYDAAAWSAISPLSEQSIAAGGAPQFFPDFTRGQWMKRPPVFPAQEAP
;
A
#
# COMPACT_ATOMS: atom_id res chain seq x y z
N SER A 1 0.90 2.01 -15.40
CA SER A 1 -0.09 1.23 -14.64
C SER A 1 0.59 -0.01 -14.08
N LEU A 2 0.31 -0.37 -12.82
CA LEU A 2 0.85 -1.56 -12.15
C LEU A 2 -0.20 -2.67 -11.98
N GLY A 3 -1.37 -2.53 -12.61
CA GLY A 3 -2.43 -3.54 -12.51
C GLY A 3 -3.19 -3.54 -11.18
N PHE A 4 -3.18 -2.42 -10.44
CA PHE A 4 -3.80 -2.36 -9.13
C PHE A 4 -5.32 -2.59 -9.17
N ARG A 5 -5.80 -3.36 -8.19
CA ARG A 5 -7.21 -3.60 -7.92
C ARG A 5 -7.43 -3.70 -6.42
N VAL A 6 -8.35 -2.91 -5.89
CA VAL A 6 -8.81 -3.00 -4.49
C VAL A 6 -10.30 -3.29 -4.50
N GLN A 7 -10.70 -4.40 -3.87
CA GLN A 7 -12.08 -4.87 -3.89
C GLN A 7 -12.56 -5.19 -2.48
N GLY A 8 -13.72 -4.64 -2.12
CA GLY A 8 -14.47 -4.97 -0.92
C GLY A 8 -15.93 -5.30 -1.24
N THR A 9 -16.74 -5.44 -0.19
CA THR A 9 -18.17 -5.72 -0.30
C THR A 9 -18.99 -4.54 -0.82
N GLU A 10 -18.50 -3.31 -0.63
CA GLU A 10 -19.21 -2.06 -0.95
C GLU A 10 -18.51 -1.23 -2.04
N GLY A 11 -17.43 -1.76 -2.63
CA GLY A 11 -16.72 -1.02 -3.65
C GLY A 11 -15.59 -1.77 -4.31
N LEU A 12 -15.20 -1.25 -5.47
CA LEU A 12 -14.14 -1.78 -6.31
C LEU A 12 -13.45 -0.63 -7.03
N TRP A 13 -12.13 -0.54 -6.92
CA TRP A 13 -11.29 0.35 -7.72
C TRP A 13 -10.30 -0.48 -8.54
N MET A 14 -10.05 -0.06 -9.78
CA MET A 14 -9.10 -0.70 -10.67
C MET A 14 -8.37 0.33 -11.56
N ASP A 15 -7.04 0.38 -11.43
CA ASP A 15 -6.15 1.27 -12.20
C ASP A 15 -6.28 1.01 -13.71
N LEU A 16 -6.27 -0.27 -14.14
CA LEU A 16 -6.35 -0.63 -15.56
C LEU A 16 -7.63 -0.19 -16.27
N ASN A 17 -8.71 0.08 -15.52
CA ASN A 17 -9.98 0.56 -16.06
C ASN A 17 -10.17 2.07 -15.82
N ASP A 18 -9.21 2.74 -15.18
CA ASP A 18 -9.34 4.11 -14.67
C ASP A 18 -10.69 4.34 -13.96
N GLY A 19 -11.10 3.33 -13.19
CA GLY A 19 -12.50 3.19 -12.78
C GLY A 19 -12.68 2.83 -11.32
N ILE A 20 -13.74 3.37 -10.74
CA ILE A 20 -14.22 3.06 -9.40
C ILE A 20 -15.73 2.80 -9.42
N TYR A 21 -16.18 1.88 -8.58
CA TYR A 21 -17.58 1.61 -8.29
C TYR A 21 -17.77 1.58 -6.77
N LEU A 22 -18.78 2.29 -6.27
CA LEU A 22 -19.16 2.31 -4.87
C LEU A 22 -20.66 1.99 -4.75
N GLU A 23 -20.99 0.96 -3.99
CA GLU A 23 -22.38 0.55 -3.75
C GLU A 23 -23.18 1.68 -3.09
N GLY A 24 -24.44 1.87 -3.49
CA GLY A 24 -25.29 2.96 -3.00
C GLY A 24 -24.92 4.38 -3.45
N ARG A 25 -23.84 4.56 -4.23
CA ARG A 25 -23.44 5.86 -4.79
C ARG A 25 -23.31 5.84 -6.32
N SER A 26 -22.63 4.85 -6.86
CA SER A 26 -22.39 4.72 -8.30
C SER A 26 -23.65 4.27 -9.04
N PRO A 27 -23.81 4.63 -10.33
CA PRO A 27 -24.90 4.09 -11.15
C PRO A 27 -24.84 2.56 -11.20
N ALA A 28 -26.00 1.90 -11.10
CA ALA A 28 -26.09 0.45 -11.04
C ALA A 28 -25.32 -0.23 -12.18
N HIS A 29 -24.42 -1.16 -11.82
CA HIS A 29 -23.60 -1.95 -12.74
C HIS A 29 -22.74 -1.13 -13.72
N ARG A 30 -22.35 0.09 -13.36
CA ARG A 30 -21.49 0.94 -14.20
C ARG A 30 -20.35 1.54 -13.40
N TRP A 31 -19.18 1.53 -14.01
CA TRP A 31 -18.01 2.24 -13.51
C TRP A 31 -18.18 3.75 -13.60
N GLU A 32 -17.56 4.45 -12.65
CA GLU A 32 -17.29 5.88 -12.73
C GLU A 32 -15.78 6.12 -12.92
N PRO A 33 -15.38 7.25 -13.53
CA PRO A 33 -13.97 7.63 -13.58
C PRO A 33 -13.35 7.73 -12.18
N ALA A 34 -12.15 7.18 -11.99
CA ALA A 34 -11.48 7.19 -10.69
C ALA A 34 -10.96 8.58 -10.30
N GLY A 35 -10.53 9.40 -11.27
CA GLY A 35 -9.88 10.71 -11.03
C GLY A 35 -10.56 11.61 -9.98
N PRO A 36 -11.86 11.93 -10.10
CA PRO A 36 -12.56 12.77 -9.12
C PRO A 36 -12.56 12.20 -7.69
N TYR A 37 -12.50 10.87 -7.55
CA TYR A 37 -12.40 10.22 -6.25
C TYR A 37 -10.97 10.31 -5.70
N LEU A 38 -9.97 10.08 -6.54
CA LEU A 38 -8.56 10.20 -6.15
C LEU A 38 -8.22 11.62 -5.69
N GLU A 39 -8.69 12.65 -6.40
CA GLU A 39 -8.53 14.05 -5.98
C GLU A 39 -9.24 14.36 -4.66
N ARG A 40 -10.52 13.95 -4.56
CA ARG A 40 -11.33 14.22 -3.37
C ARG A 40 -10.76 13.57 -2.11
N TYR A 41 -10.29 12.33 -2.23
CA TYR A 41 -9.78 11.52 -1.14
C TYR A 41 -8.25 11.50 -1.08
N ASP A 42 -7.59 12.44 -1.76
CA ASP A 42 -6.14 12.54 -1.74
C ASP A 42 -5.62 12.67 -0.29
N HIS A 43 -4.54 11.93 -0.01
CA HIS A 43 -4.07 11.74 1.35
C HIS A 43 -3.54 13.07 1.92
N PRO A 44 -3.80 13.42 3.19
CA PRO A 44 -3.34 14.68 3.77
C PRO A 44 -1.83 14.94 3.62
N LEU A 45 -1.00 13.89 3.71
CA LEU A 45 0.44 14.02 3.48
C LEU A 45 0.76 14.51 2.06
N TRP A 46 0.05 14.03 1.03
CA TRP A 46 0.23 14.53 -0.34
C TRP A 46 -0.16 16.00 -0.43
N LYS A 47 -1.30 16.39 0.15
CA LYS A 47 -1.72 17.80 0.20
C LYS A 47 -0.72 18.71 0.91
N THR A 48 -0.05 18.23 1.96
CA THR A 48 0.95 19.01 2.71
C THR A 48 2.30 19.09 2.01
N TYR A 49 2.71 18.02 1.32
CA TYR A 49 4.09 17.87 0.83
C TYR A 49 4.23 17.79 -0.69
N ALA A 50 3.15 17.91 -1.47
CA ALA A 50 3.19 17.80 -2.93
C ALA A 50 4.30 18.67 -3.56
N ASP A 51 4.41 19.94 -3.16
CA ASP A 51 5.43 20.87 -3.66
C ASP A 51 6.87 20.42 -3.33
N ARG A 52 7.05 19.71 -2.21
CA ARG A 52 8.36 19.18 -1.79
C ARG A 52 8.68 17.83 -2.43
N ALA A 53 7.65 17.10 -2.85
CA ALA A 53 7.75 15.85 -3.59
C ALA A 53 7.90 16.10 -5.10
N GLU A 54 7.56 17.30 -5.59
CA GLU A 54 7.68 17.66 -7.01
C GLU A 54 9.13 17.47 -7.50
N GLY A 55 9.29 16.79 -8.63
CA GLY A 55 10.60 16.48 -9.21
C GLY A 55 11.41 15.40 -8.47
N ALA A 56 10.93 14.88 -7.33
CA ALA A 56 11.51 13.67 -6.75
C ALA A 56 11.20 12.44 -7.63
N GLY A 57 11.99 11.37 -7.45
CA GLY A 57 11.92 10.16 -8.27
C GLY A 57 10.52 9.51 -8.29
N HIS A 58 10.23 8.81 -9.38
CA HIS A 58 8.99 8.05 -9.60
C HIS A 58 7.70 8.86 -9.35
N GLY A 59 7.65 10.13 -9.79
CA GLY A 59 6.45 10.96 -9.65
C GLY A 59 6.23 11.52 -8.24
N GLY A 60 7.30 11.60 -7.44
CA GLY A 60 7.29 12.20 -6.11
C GLY A 60 7.14 11.21 -4.96
N MET A 61 6.75 9.95 -5.22
CA MET A 61 6.54 8.97 -4.14
C MET A 61 7.82 8.67 -3.34
N ASP A 62 8.99 8.73 -3.97
CA ASP A 62 10.28 8.47 -3.34
C ASP A 62 10.57 9.45 -2.20
N PHE A 63 10.08 10.70 -2.32
CA PHE A 63 10.18 11.70 -1.25
C PHE A 63 9.51 11.18 0.03
N PHE A 64 8.27 10.68 -0.06
CA PHE A 64 7.50 10.24 1.10
C PHE A 64 8.13 9.04 1.80
N VAL A 65 8.68 8.08 1.02
CA VAL A 65 9.35 6.90 1.57
C VAL A 65 10.59 7.29 2.35
N LEU A 66 11.47 8.12 1.75
CA LEU A 66 12.69 8.59 2.39
C LEU A 66 12.40 9.51 3.57
N HIS A 67 11.41 10.39 3.43
CA HIS A 67 10.98 11.30 4.49
C HIS A 67 10.50 10.52 5.71
N ALA A 68 9.61 9.53 5.53
CA ALA A 68 9.12 8.70 6.62
C ALA A 68 10.25 7.93 7.34
N PHE A 69 11.24 7.42 6.58
CA PHE A 69 12.41 6.77 7.16
C PHE A 69 13.25 7.73 8.01
N VAL A 70 13.59 8.91 7.48
CA VAL A 70 14.39 9.92 8.21
C VAL A 70 13.65 10.39 9.46
N GLU A 71 12.33 10.62 9.39
CA GLU A 71 11.54 11.03 10.54
C GLU A 71 11.51 9.95 11.64
N ALA A 72 11.33 8.68 11.29
CA ALA A 72 11.38 7.59 12.26
C ALA A 72 12.75 7.53 12.97
N VAL A 73 13.85 7.72 12.23
CA VAL A 73 15.20 7.79 12.82
C VAL A 73 15.36 8.99 13.75
N ARG A 74 14.91 10.18 13.33
CA ARG A 74 14.99 11.41 14.15
C ARG A 74 14.21 11.28 15.46
N ARG A 75 13.03 10.64 15.41
CA ARG A 75 12.14 10.42 16.56
C ARG A 75 12.50 9.20 17.40
N ARG A 76 13.44 8.37 16.91
CA ARG A 76 13.80 7.08 17.52
C ARG A 76 12.60 6.12 17.63
N GLU A 77 11.76 6.14 16.60
CA GLU A 77 10.57 5.30 16.46
C GLU A 77 10.84 4.16 15.47
N ALA A 78 10.02 3.10 15.56
CA ALA A 78 10.06 2.04 14.57
C ALA A 78 9.50 2.55 13.22
N PRO A 79 10.10 2.16 12.08
CA PRO A 79 9.51 2.43 10.77
C PRO A 79 8.11 1.83 10.65
N VAL A 80 7.21 2.51 9.92
CA VAL A 80 5.84 2.05 9.70
C VAL A 80 5.73 0.78 8.85
N LEU A 81 6.76 0.52 8.03
CA LEU A 81 7.01 -0.73 7.33
C LEU A 81 8.34 -1.28 7.85
N ASP A 82 8.30 -2.36 8.62
CA ASP A 82 9.47 -2.83 9.36
C ASP A 82 10.12 -4.10 8.77
N VAL A 83 11.08 -4.66 9.51
CA VAL A 83 11.82 -5.86 9.09
C VAL A 83 10.93 -7.08 8.86
N TYR A 84 9.81 -7.19 9.58
CA TYR A 84 8.89 -8.32 9.42
C TYR A 84 8.05 -8.17 8.15
N ASP A 85 7.62 -6.95 7.84
CA ASP A 85 6.93 -6.65 6.58
C ASP A 85 7.87 -6.94 5.40
N ALA A 86 9.12 -6.43 5.47
CA ALA A 86 10.14 -6.67 4.45
C ALA A 86 10.46 -8.16 4.28
N ALA A 87 10.57 -8.93 5.36
CA ALA A 87 10.80 -10.37 5.32
C ALA A 87 9.61 -11.13 4.70
N ALA A 88 8.39 -10.78 5.08
CA ALA A 88 7.17 -11.38 4.54
C ALA A 88 7.05 -11.16 3.02
N TRP A 89 7.32 -9.94 2.54
CA TRP A 89 7.29 -9.64 1.10
C TRP A 89 8.45 -10.29 0.35
N SER A 90 9.66 -10.26 0.92
CA SER A 90 10.83 -10.89 0.29
C SER A 90 10.70 -12.42 0.20
N ALA A 91 9.96 -13.04 1.11
CA ALA A 91 9.69 -14.47 1.08
C ALA A 91 8.87 -14.92 -0.14
N ILE A 92 8.16 -14.01 -0.82
CA ILE A 92 7.43 -14.31 -2.05
C ILE A 92 8.38 -14.90 -3.10
N SER A 93 9.59 -14.33 -3.28
CA SER A 93 10.54 -14.78 -4.29
C SER A 93 10.91 -16.27 -4.14
N PRO A 94 11.54 -16.73 -3.03
CA PRO A 94 11.89 -18.14 -2.88
C PRO A 94 10.67 -19.08 -2.78
N LEU A 95 9.55 -18.63 -2.19
CA LEU A 95 8.34 -19.45 -2.11
C LEU A 95 7.68 -19.64 -3.49
N SER A 96 7.73 -18.63 -4.36
CA SER A 96 7.22 -18.74 -5.72
C SER A 96 8.08 -19.69 -6.57
N GLU A 97 9.41 -19.65 -6.41
CA GLU A 97 10.33 -20.59 -7.05
C GLU A 97 10.06 -22.04 -6.61
N GLN A 98 9.85 -22.25 -5.30
CA GLN A 98 9.46 -23.56 -4.76
C GLN A 98 8.10 -24.02 -5.29
N SER A 99 7.12 -23.13 -5.38
CA SER A 99 5.81 -23.42 -5.95
C SER A 99 5.93 -23.91 -7.39
N ILE A 100 6.69 -23.20 -8.24
CA ILE A 100 6.94 -23.58 -9.63
C ILE A 100 7.61 -24.95 -9.71
N ALA A 101 8.64 -25.18 -8.90
CA ALA A 101 9.33 -26.49 -8.83
C ALA A 101 8.40 -27.63 -8.38
N ALA A 102 7.38 -27.32 -7.59
CA ALA A 102 6.35 -28.25 -7.12
C ALA A 102 5.10 -28.29 -8.02
N GLY A 103 5.18 -27.82 -9.27
CA GLY A 103 4.07 -27.87 -10.22
C GLY A 103 2.93 -26.89 -9.92
N GLY A 104 3.24 -25.76 -9.29
CA GLY A 104 2.27 -24.74 -8.89
C GLY A 104 1.59 -25.01 -7.54
N ALA A 105 2.13 -25.92 -6.73
CA ALA A 105 1.56 -26.24 -5.42
C ALA A 105 1.63 -25.02 -4.47
N PRO A 106 0.59 -24.76 -3.65
CA PRO A 106 0.62 -23.73 -2.61
C PRO A 106 1.77 -23.95 -1.62
N GLN A 107 2.40 -22.84 -1.18
CA GLN A 107 3.47 -22.85 -0.18
C GLN A 107 3.03 -22.12 1.08
N PHE A 108 3.47 -22.60 2.24
CA PHE A 108 3.19 -21.94 3.51
C PHE A 108 4.16 -20.78 3.74
N PHE A 109 3.62 -19.61 4.07
CA PHE A 109 4.42 -18.47 4.50
C PHE A 109 4.91 -18.68 5.93
N PRO A 110 6.22 -18.44 6.21
CA PRO A 110 6.70 -18.35 7.58
C PRO A 110 6.07 -17.17 8.31
N ASP A 111 5.64 -17.39 9.56
CA ASP A 111 5.27 -16.29 10.44
C ASP A 111 6.54 -15.68 11.08
N PHE A 112 7.09 -14.67 10.40
CA PHE A 112 8.27 -13.95 10.88
C PHE A 112 8.02 -13.18 12.19
N THR A 113 6.75 -12.92 12.54
CA THR A 113 6.37 -12.21 13.76
C THR A 113 6.16 -13.15 14.96
N ARG A 114 6.14 -14.47 14.75
CA ARG A 114 5.87 -15.49 15.78
C ARG A 114 4.56 -15.22 16.54
N GLY A 115 3.49 -14.94 15.81
CA GLY A 115 2.14 -14.69 16.30
C GLY A 115 1.87 -13.26 16.75
N GLN A 116 2.88 -12.38 16.75
CA GLN A 116 2.70 -10.99 17.18
C GLN A 116 1.83 -10.17 16.20
N TRP A 117 1.74 -10.58 14.93
CA TRP A 117 0.86 -9.94 13.94
C TRP A 117 -0.60 -9.86 14.41
N MET A 118 -1.09 -10.82 15.20
CA MET A 118 -2.46 -10.85 15.70
C MET A 118 -2.80 -9.69 16.65
N LYS A 119 -1.79 -9.08 17.28
CA LYS A 119 -1.96 -7.99 18.26
C LYS A 119 -1.35 -6.68 17.77
N ARG A 120 -0.78 -6.66 16.57
CA ARG A 120 -0.10 -5.49 16.02
C ARG A 120 -1.13 -4.53 15.40
N PRO A 121 -1.25 -3.29 15.89
CA PRO A 121 -2.10 -2.30 15.24
C PRO A 121 -1.49 -1.85 13.90
N PRO A 122 -2.30 -1.54 12.87
CA PRO A 122 -1.82 -0.86 11.68
C PRO A 122 -1.31 0.53 12.01
N VAL A 123 -0.11 0.87 11.57
CA VAL A 123 0.56 2.16 11.84
C VAL A 123 0.88 2.97 10.57
N PHE A 124 0.49 2.46 9.39
CA PHE A 124 0.64 3.14 8.11
C PHE A 124 -0.66 3.86 7.72
N PRO A 125 -0.60 5.06 7.12
CA PRO A 125 0.61 5.85 6.86
C PRO A 125 1.18 6.46 8.14
N ALA A 126 2.46 6.83 8.10
CA ALA A 126 3.10 7.50 9.24
C ALA A 126 2.29 8.75 9.63
N GLN A 127 1.88 8.81 10.89
CA GLN A 127 1.27 10.01 11.44
C GLN A 127 2.37 11.03 11.70
N GLU A 128 2.15 12.27 11.29
CA GLU A 128 2.98 13.36 11.76
C GLU A 128 2.59 13.70 13.19
N ALA A 129 3.59 13.84 14.06
CA ALA A 129 3.37 14.52 15.33
C ALA A 129 3.00 15.99 15.01
N PRO A 130 2.04 16.59 15.74
CA PRO A 130 1.69 18.00 15.58
C PRO A 130 2.89 18.94 15.79
#